data_AF-A0A3B1CTY6-F1
#
_entry.id   AF-A0A3B1CTY6-F1
#
_cell.length_a   1.000
_cell.length_b   1.000
_cell.length_c   1.000
_cell.angle_alpha   90.00
_cell.angle_beta   90.00
_cell.angle_gamma   90.00
#
_symmetry.space_group_name_H-M   'P 1'
#
loop_
_entity.id
_entity.type
_entity.pdbx_description
1 polymer ?
#
loop_
_entity_poly.entity_id
_entity_poly.type
_entity_poly.pdbx_seq_one_letter_code
_entity_poly.pdbx_strand_id
1 'polypeptide(L)'
;MKSINIEIPVDILLSVKIPKKRIKEELKKELALHLYREGILSLGPARKLANMDKVVFHLLLGQRRIERHYDEEDYEKDQRQIAGWMKQ
;
A
#
# COMPACT_ATOMS: atom_id res chain seq x y z
N MET A 1 -19.05 -8.12 -4.13
CA MET A 1 -17.62 -7.78 -4.35
C MET A 1 -16.95 -9.01 -4.94
N LYS A 2 -16.29 -8.92 -6.10
CA LYS A 2 -15.56 -10.07 -6.68
C LYS A 2 -14.17 -10.15 -6.04
N SER A 3 -13.71 -11.35 -5.70
CA SER A 3 -12.40 -11.58 -5.08
C SER A 3 -11.61 -12.62 -5.88
N ILE A 4 -10.30 -12.43 -5.94
CA ILE A 4 -9.35 -13.42 -6.47
C ILE A 4 -8.77 -14.18 -5.26
N ASN A 5 -8.70 -15.51 -5.36
CA ASN A 5 -8.06 -16.36 -4.37
C ASN A 5 -6.65 -16.74 -4.87
N ILE A 6 -5.67 -16.63 -4.00
CA ILE A 6 -4.30 -17.08 -4.22
C ILE A 6 -4.06 -18.26 -3.30
N GLU A 7 -3.74 -19.42 -3.87
CA GLU A 7 -3.40 -20.61 -3.10
C GLU A 7 -1.91 -20.63 -2.81
N ILE A 8 -1.57 -20.88 -1.54
CA ILE A 8 -0.18 -21.02 -1.09
C ILE A 8 -0.03 -22.44 -0.54
N PRO A 9 0.89 -23.25 -1.08
CA PRO A 9 1.21 -24.57 -0.58
C PRO A 9 1.51 -24.57 0.93
N VAL A 10 1.04 -25.61 1.63
CA VAL A 10 1.12 -25.69 3.10
C VAL A 10 2.57 -25.77 3.59
N ASP A 11 3.43 -26.47 2.87
CA ASP A 11 4.87 -26.56 3.12
C ASP A 11 5.54 -25.17 3.10
N ILE A 12 5.17 -24.31 2.14
CA ILE A 12 5.63 -22.92 2.08
C ILE A 12 5.08 -22.14 3.28
N LEU A 13 3.80 -22.31 3.64
CA LEU A 13 3.23 -21.62 4.82
C LEU A 13 3.91 -22.03 6.13
N LEU A 14 4.37 -23.28 6.24
CA LEU A 14 5.09 -23.78 7.41
C LEU A 14 6.52 -23.24 7.49
N SER A 15 7.14 -22.88 6.37
CA SER A 15 8.48 -22.27 6.36
C SER A 15 8.48 -20.78 6.70
N VAL A 16 7.31 -20.13 6.66
CA VAL A 16 7.19 -18.70 6.99
C VAL A 16 7.39 -18.48 8.49
N LYS A 17 8.34 -17.62 8.86
CA LYS A 17 8.63 -17.23 10.25
C LYS A 17 7.66 -16.18 10.80
N ILE A 18 6.35 -16.37 10.55
CA ILE A 18 5.28 -15.47 11.01
C ILE A 18 4.26 -16.31 11.76
N PRO A 19 3.75 -15.85 12.92
CA PRO A 19 2.67 -16.54 13.61
C PRO A 19 1.46 -16.77 12.69
N LYS A 20 0.92 -18.00 12.66
CA LYS A 20 -0.21 -18.39 11.80
C LYS A 20 -1.41 -17.45 11.89
N LYS A 21 -1.66 -16.85 13.06
CA LYS A 21 -2.75 -15.89 13.27
C LYS A 21 -2.58 -14.58 12.49
N ARG A 22 -1.35 -14.18 12.17
CA ARG A 22 -1.01 -12.91 11.50
C ARG A 22 -0.57 -13.06 10.05
N ILE A 23 -0.32 -14.30 9.58
CA ILE A 23 0.26 -14.54 8.26
C ILE A 23 -0.52 -13.89 7.12
N LYS A 24 -1.86 -13.93 7.17
CA LYS A 24 -2.73 -13.35 6.14
C LYS A 24 -2.61 -11.82 6.08
N GLU A 25 -2.53 -11.16 7.24
CA GLU A 25 -2.39 -9.71 7.33
C GLU A 25 -1.01 -9.27 6.84
N GLU A 26 0.03 -9.98 7.27
CA GLU A 26 1.40 -9.73 6.82
C GLU A 26 1.57 -9.94 5.32
N LEU A 27 1.02 -11.01 4.74
CA LEU A 27 1.07 -11.24 3.30
C LEU A 27 0.32 -10.17 2.50
N LYS A 28 -0.84 -9.73 2.98
CA LYS A 28 -1.56 -8.60 2.35
C LYS A 28 -0.75 -7.30 2.40
N LYS A 29 -0.07 -7.06 3.52
CA LYS A 29 0.80 -5.90 3.71
C LYS A 29 2.00 -5.95 2.76
N GLU A 30 2.71 -7.07 2.69
CA GLU A 30 3.85 -7.23 1.76
C GLU A 30 3.40 -7.14 0.29
N LEU A 31 2.26 -7.73 -0.06
CA LEU A 31 1.68 -7.60 -1.40
C LEU A 31 1.34 -6.14 -1.73
N ALA A 32 0.70 -5.42 -0.81
CA ALA A 32 0.36 -4.02 -0.99
C ALA A 32 1.60 -3.13 -1.17
N LEU A 33 2.66 -3.36 -0.39
CA LEU A 33 3.92 -2.63 -0.52
C LEU A 33 4.60 -2.91 -1.85
N HIS A 34 4.65 -4.17 -2.28
CA HIS A 34 5.24 -4.54 -3.56
C HIS A 34 4.47 -3.89 -4.72
N LEU A 35 3.14 -4.05 -4.76
CA LEU A 35 2.33 -3.47 -5.83
C LEU A 35 2.37 -1.93 -5.85
N TYR A 36 2.52 -1.27 -4.70
CA TYR A 36 2.74 0.17 -4.65
C TYR A 36 4.09 0.54 -5.27
N ARG A 37 5.17 -0.12 -4.83
CA ARG A 37 6.53 0.13 -5.31
C ARG A 37 6.68 -0.07 -6.82
N GLU A 38 6.02 -1.07 -7.38
CA GLU A 38 6.03 -1.32 -8.83
C GLU A 38 5.11 -0.37 -9.62
N GLY A 39 4.45 0.60 -8.96
CA GLY A 39 3.51 1.53 -9.59
C GLY A 39 2.19 0.91 -10.04
N ILE A 40 1.94 -0.37 -9.72
CA ILE A 40 0.72 -1.11 -10.11
C ILE A 40 -0.49 -0.61 -9.30
N LEU A 41 -0.29 -0.28 -8.03
CA LEU A 41 -1.31 0.34 -7.18
C LEU A 41 -0.88 1.73 -6.75
N SER A 42 -1.79 2.70 -6.89
CA SER A 42 -1.64 3.99 -6.22
C SER A 42 -1.83 3.85 -4.69
N LEU A 43 -1.47 4.89 -3.95
CA LEU A 43 -1.50 4.90 -2.48
C LEU A 43 -2.84 4.44 -1.88
N GLY A 44 -3.96 4.89 -2.47
CA GLY A 44 -5.31 4.61 -1.97
C GLY A 44 -5.68 3.12 -1.99
N PRO A 45 -5.63 2.45 -3.15
CA PRO A 45 -5.81 1.00 -3.26
C PRO A 45 -4.78 0.20 -2.45
N ALA A 46 -3.51 0.60 -2.46
CA ALA A 46 -2.45 -0.11 -1.73
C ALA A 46 -2.71 -0.13 -0.21
N ARG A 47 -2.97 1.03 0.41
CA ARG A 47 -3.30 1.09 1.85
C ARG A 47 -4.58 0.33 2.18
N LYS A 48 -5.56 0.32 1.27
CA LYS A 48 -6.82 -0.43 1.45
C LYS A 48 -6.57 -1.94 1.41
N LEU A 49 -5.68 -2.42 0.53
CA LEU A 49 -5.28 -3.83 0.48
C LEU A 49 -4.54 -4.25 1.76
N ALA A 50 -3.65 -3.38 2.27
CA ALA A 50 -2.97 -3.58 3.55
C ALA A 50 -3.88 -3.44 4.78
N ASN A 51 -5.14 -3.01 4.60
CA ASN A 51 -6.07 -2.66 5.68
C ASN A 51 -5.48 -1.62 6.66
N MET A 52 -4.87 -0.56 6.09
CA MET A 52 -4.20 0.49 6.85
C MET A 52 -4.76 1.88 6.49
N ASP A 53 -4.75 2.74 7.50
CA ASP A 53 -4.98 4.17 7.31
C ASP A 53 -3.81 4.82 6.59
N LYS A 54 -4.08 5.99 5.99
CA LYS A 54 -3.10 6.72 5.17
C LYS A 54 -1.80 7.00 5.92
N VAL A 55 -1.89 7.48 7.16
CA VAL A 55 -0.72 7.84 7.99
C VAL A 55 0.13 6.60 8.30
N VAL A 56 -0.50 5.51 8.71
CA VAL A 56 0.19 4.25 9.05
C VAL A 56 0.89 3.68 7.84
N PHE A 57 0.23 3.69 6.68
CA PHE A 57 0.83 3.20 5.45
C PHE A 57 2.02 4.05 5.00
N HIS A 58 1.95 5.38 5.14
CA HIS A 58 3.10 6.25 4.87
C HIS A 58 4.28 5.98 5.78
N LEU A 59 4.05 5.80 7.09
CA LEU A 59 5.11 5.45 8.02
C LEU A 59 5.77 4.12 7.63
N LEU A 60 4.98 3.14 7.22
CA LEU A 60 5.46 1.84 6.75
C LEU A 60 6.32 1.96 5.48
N LEU A 61 5.92 2.79 4.50
CA LEU A 61 6.73 3.07 3.32
C LEU A 61 8.10 3.64 3.71
N GLY A 62 8.12 4.60 4.64
CA GLY A 62 9.36 5.17 5.17
C GLY A 62 10.25 4.14 5.87
N GLN A 63 9.66 3.30 6.74
CA GLN A 63 10.38 2.21 7.42
C GLN A 63 10.99 1.20 6.43
N ARG A 64 10.31 0.95 5.30
CA ARG A 64 10.76 0.03 4.25
C ARG A 64 11.60 0.71 3.17
N ARG A 65 11.87 2.01 3.28
CA ARG A 65 12.60 2.83 2.29
C ARG A 65 12.02 2.70 0.88
N ILE A 66 10.69 2.63 0.80
CA ILE A 66 9.98 2.63 -0.47
C ILE A 66 9.74 4.09 -0.84
N GLU A 67 10.28 4.48 -1.99
CA GLU A 67 10.12 5.83 -2.53
C GLU A 67 8.65 6.14 -2.77
N ARG A 68 8.28 7.38 -2.47
CA ARG A 68 6.92 7.83 -2.75
C ARG A 68 6.85 8.20 -4.23
N HIS A 69 5.89 7.61 -4.92
CA HIS A 69 5.48 8.05 -6.25
C HIS A 69 4.74 9.39 -6.08
N TYR A 70 5.50 10.48 -5.98
CA TYR A 70 5.02 11.85 -6.00
C TYR A 70 5.87 12.58 -7.04
N ASP A 71 5.27 12.81 -8.19
CA ASP A 71 5.92 13.45 -9.33
C ASP A 71 5.48 14.92 -9.46
N GLU A 72 6.01 15.58 -10.48
CA GLU A 72 5.69 16.98 -10.78
C GLU A 72 4.20 17.17 -11.09
N GLU A 73 3.54 16.19 -11.72
CA GLU A 73 2.11 16.26 -12.03
C GLU A 73 1.26 16.23 -10.76
N ASP A 74 1.59 15.36 -9.81
CA ASP A 74 0.97 15.31 -8.49
C ASP A 74 1.15 16.65 -7.74
N TYR A 75 2.36 17.24 -7.81
CA TYR A 75 2.64 18.54 -7.24
C TYR A 75 1.78 19.66 -7.83
N GLU A 76 1.73 19.76 -9.16
CA GLU A 76 0.90 20.77 -9.83
C GLU A 76 -0.58 20.61 -9.51
N LYS A 77 -1.05 19.37 -9.40
CA LYS A 77 -2.43 19.07 -9.05
C LYS A 77 -2.76 19.54 -7.63
N ASP A 78 -1.86 19.32 -6.68
CA ASP A 78 -1.99 19.83 -5.32
C ASP A 78 -2.01 21.37 -5.30
N GLN A 79 -1.12 22.03 -6.06
CA GLN A 79 -1.10 23.49 -6.20
C GLN A 79 -2.43 24.02 -6.73
N ARG A 80 -3.01 23.39 -7.76
CA ARG A 80 -4.32 23.76 -8.31
C ARG A 80 -5.44 23.62 -7.27
N GLN A 81 -5.43 22.55 -6.47
CA GLN A 81 -6.42 22.35 -5.41
C GLN A 81 -6.32 23.42 -4.32
N ILE A 82 -5.11 23.71 -3.84
CA ILE A 82 -4.87 24.73 -2.81
C ILE A 82 -5.29 26.11 -3.32
N ALA A 83 -4.94 26.46 -4.56
CA ALA A 83 -5.36 27.72 -5.18
C ALA A 83 -6.89 27.85 -5.31
N GLY A 84 -7.60 26.74 -5.51
CA GLY A 84 -9.06 26.69 -5.50
C GLY A 84 -9.66 27.02 -4.13
N TRP A 85 -9.05 26.51 -3.04
CA TRP A 85 -9.49 26.80 -1.67
C TRP A 85 -9.27 28.26 -1.26
N MET A 86 -8.26 28.93 -1.81
CA MET A 86 -7.97 30.34 -1.52
C MET A 86 -8.88 31.34 -2.26
N LYS A 87 -9.67 30.86 -3.23
CA LYS A 87 -10.61 31.70 -4.01
C LYS A 87 -12.05 31.65 -3.48
N GLN A 88 -12.30 30.87 -2.44
CA GLN A 88 -13.56 30.78 -1.69
C GLN A 88 -13.49 31.62 -0.42
#